data_AF-A0A7L3PMT0-F1
#
_entry.id   AF-A0A7L3PMT0-F1
#
_cell.length_a   1.000
_cell.length_b   1.000
_cell.length_c   1.000
_cell.angle_alpha   90.00
_cell.angle_beta   90.00
_cell.angle_gamma   90.00
#
_symmetry.space_group_name_H-M   'P 1'
#
loop_
_entity.id
_entity.type
_entity.pdbx_description
1 polymer ?
#
loop_
_entity_poly.entity_id
_entity_poly.type
_entity_poly.pdbx_seq_one_letter_code
_entity_poly.pdbx_strand_id
1 'polypeptide(L)'
;REFESEIRFYSGDDPLDVWDRYIKWTEQTFPQGGKDGNLAAVLERAVKALNEQQRYYKDPRYLNLWLKFGNCCHEPLDLYSYLRSQEIGTTLALLYITWAEALEARGSFKKADLIFQEGLQRKAEPLDKLQSHHRQFQARVSRQALLALEESPDGKDTGLLEIAEPQRTSLADLKGRGKKKVRAPISRVGDAVK
;
A
#
# COMPACT_ATOMS: atom_id res chain seq x y z
N ARG A 1 -22.84 19.94 6.11
CA ARG A 1 -24.15 19.85 6.81
C ARG A 1 -25.24 19.35 5.87
N GLU A 2 -25.34 19.87 4.64
CA GLU A 2 -26.32 19.42 3.63
C GLU A 2 -26.20 17.93 3.28
N PHE A 3 -24.98 17.42 3.04
CA PHE A 3 -24.75 15.99 2.82
C PHE A 3 -25.15 15.10 4.01
N GLU A 4 -25.00 15.59 5.24
CA GLU A 4 -25.39 14.81 6.42
C GLU A 4 -26.90 14.71 6.59
N SER A 5 -27.64 15.77 6.24
CA SER A 5 -29.09 15.70 6.12
C SER A 5 -29.52 14.81 4.96
N GLU A 6 -28.84 14.90 3.81
CA GLU A 6 -29.14 14.07 2.64
C GLU A 6 -28.98 12.60 2.99
N ILE A 7 -27.86 12.18 3.60
CA ILE A 7 -27.65 10.78 4.03
C ILE A 7 -28.71 10.31 5.02
N ARG A 8 -29.16 11.16 5.96
CA ARG A 8 -30.15 10.78 6.99
C ARG A 8 -31.56 10.64 6.43
N PHE A 9 -31.93 11.46 5.46
CA PHE A 9 -33.27 11.49 4.88
C PHE A 9 -33.31 10.90 3.47
N TYR A 10 -32.23 10.23 3.03
CA TYR A 10 -32.15 9.65 1.71
C TYR A 10 -33.17 8.53 1.55
N SER A 11 -34.03 8.67 0.54
CA SER A 11 -35.07 7.70 0.18
C SER A 11 -34.90 7.16 -1.26
N GLY A 12 -33.77 7.45 -1.90
CA GLY A 12 -33.49 6.98 -3.25
C GLY A 12 -32.91 5.56 -3.30
N ASP A 13 -32.73 5.05 -4.51
CA ASP A 13 -32.27 3.67 -4.73
C ASP A 13 -30.74 3.51 -4.69
N ASP A 14 -29.96 4.59 -4.86
CA ASP A 14 -28.49 4.57 -4.93
C ASP A 14 -27.79 5.41 -3.84
N PRO A 15 -27.76 4.94 -2.57
CA PRO A 15 -27.03 5.62 -1.48
C PRO A 15 -25.53 5.79 -1.76
N LEU A 16 -24.92 4.94 -2.60
CA LEU A 16 -23.50 5.09 -2.96
C LEU A 16 -23.22 6.41 -3.68
N ASP A 17 -24.15 6.92 -4.49
CA ASP A 17 -24.00 8.21 -5.17
C ASP A 17 -23.85 9.38 -4.18
N VAL A 18 -24.65 9.39 -3.12
CA VAL A 18 -24.58 10.43 -2.09
C VAL A 18 -23.22 10.41 -1.41
N TRP A 19 -22.71 9.22 -1.09
CA TRP A 19 -21.38 9.06 -0.49
C TRP A 19 -20.26 9.47 -1.45
N ASP A 20 -20.33 9.07 -2.73
CA ASP A 20 -19.33 9.44 -3.74
C ASP A 20 -19.27 10.97 -3.93
N ARG A 21 -20.42 11.63 -4.02
CA ARG A 21 -20.50 13.11 -4.07
C ARG A 21 -19.95 13.76 -2.81
N TYR A 22 -20.28 13.23 -1.64
CA TYR A 22 -19.79 13.79 -0.38
C TYR A 22 -18.27 13.67 -0.25
N ILE A 23 -17.70 12.53 -0.64
CA ILE A 23 -16.24 12.31 -0.65
C ILE A 23 -15.56 13.28 -1.63
N LYS A 24 -16.07 13.40 -2.87
CA LYS A 24 -15.52 14.34 -3.87
C LYS A 24 -15.57 15.78 -3.39
N TRP A 25 -16.69 16.20 -2.80
CA TRP A 25 -16.82 17.54 -2.22
C TRP A 25 -15.80 17.78 -1.11
N THR A 26 -15.58 16.78 -0.25
CA THR A 26 -14.60 16.87 0.83
C THR A 26 -13.17 17.03 0.28
N GLU A 27 -12.81 16.27 -0.75
CA GLU A 27 -11.50 16.39 -1.42
C GLU A 27 -11.29 17.76 -2.08
N GLN A 28 -12.33 18.29 -2.74
CA GLN A 28 -12.29 19.59 -3.39
C GLN A 28 -12.21 20.75 -2.39
N THR A 29 -12.87 20.61 -1.24
CA THR A 29 -12.91 21.64 -0.20
C THR A 29 -11.61 21.66 0.62
N PHE A 30 -10.96 20.52 0.78
CA PHE A 30 -9.75 20.36 1.61
C PHE A 30 -8.58 19.73 0.84
N PRO A 31 -8.04 20.40 -0.19
CA PRO A 31 -7.02 19.82 -1.07
C PRO A 31 -5.68 19.53 -0.38
N GLN A 32 -5.37 20.18 0.74
CA GLN A 32 -4.12 19.94 1.50
C GLN A 32 -4.24 18.82 2.54
N GLY A 33 -5.38 18.13 2.63
CA GLY A 33 -5.54 16.98 3.53
C GLY A 33 -5.31 17.31 5.01
N GLY A 34 -5.55 18.57 5.41
CA GLY A 34 -5.40 19.03 6.78
C GLY A 34 -6.30 18.25 7.74
N LYS A 35 -5.96 18.27 9.04
CA LYS A 35 -6.72 17.62 10.13
C LYS A 35 -8.21 18.00 10.15
N ASP A 36 -8.59 19.13 9.54
CA ASP A 36 -9.95 19.63 9.46
C ASP A 36 -10.83 18.93 8.41
N GLY A 37 -10.24 18.21 7.45
CA GLY A 37 -10.98 17.64 6.31
C GLY A 37 -11.89 16.47 6.69
N ASN A 38 -11.67 15.81 7.83
CA ASN A 38 -12.44 14.65 8.31
C ASN A 38 -12.65 13.52 7.26
N LEU A 39 -11.86 13.49 6.18
CA LEU A 39 -12.04 12.58 5.05
C LEU A 39 -11.98 11.11 5.50
N ALA A 40 -11.03 10.79 6.37
CA ALA A 40 -10.91 9.45 6.95
C ALA A 40 -12.19 9.04 7.70
N ALA A 41 -12.78 9.94 8.50
CA ALA A 41 -14.02 9.68 9.23
C ALA A 41 -15.24 9.55 8.30
N VAL A 42 -15.29 10.33 7.21
CA VAL A 42 -16.34 10.21 6.18
C VAL A 42 -16.21 8.86 5.46
N LEU A 43 -15.01 8.48 5.06
CA LEU A 43 -14.74 7.19 4.40
C LEU A 43 -15.10 6.01 5.33
N GLU A 44 -14.71 6.06 6.60
CA GLU A 44 -15.05 5.02 7.57
C GLU A 44 -16.57 4.88 7.74
N ARG A 45 -17.30 5.99 7.86
CA ARG A 45 -18.77 5.99 7.92
C ARG A 45 -19.39 5.42 6.65
N ALA A 46 -18.85 5.77 5.49
CA ALA A 46 -19.33 5.31 4.20
C ALA A 46 -19.13 3.79 4.03
N VAL A 47 -17.94 3.28 4.37
CA VAL A 47 -17.64 1.84 4.38
C VAL A 47 -18.59 1.09 5.30
N LYS A 48 -18.81 1.60 6.52
CA LYS A 48 -19.72 0.99 7.49
C LYS A 48 -21.18 0.99 7.00
N ALA A 49 -21.64 2.08 6.42
CA ALA A 49 -23.01 2.21 5.94
C ALA A 49 -23.29 1.36 4.69
N LEU A 50 -22.29 1.19 3.83
CA LEU A 50 -22.37 0.42 2.59
C LEU A 50 -21.82 -1.00 2.73
N ASN A 51 -21.49 -1.43 3.95
CA ASN A 51 -21.04 -2.79 4.20
C ASN A 51 -22.15 -3.78 3.83
N GLU A 52 -21.76 -4.96 3.35
CA GLU A 52 -22.69 -6.05 2.94
C GLU A 52 -23.61 -5.73 1.75
N GLN A 53 -23.49 -4.55 1.14
CA GLN A 53 -24.25 -4.17 -0.06
C GLN A 53 -23.61 -4.76 -1.33
N GLN A 54 -23.77 -6.06 -1.53
CA GLN A 54 -23.17 -6.82 -2.65
C GLN A 54 -23.45 -6.24 -4.04
N ARG A 55 -24.57 -5.52 -4.21
CA ARG A 55 -24.91 -4.82 -5.45
C ARG A 55 -23.81 -3.88 -5.95
N TYR A 56 -22.96 -3.37 -5.05
CA TYR A 56 -21.89 -2.44 -5.37
C TYR A 56 -20.52 -3.09 -5.58
N TYR A 57 -20.39 -4.41 -5.42
CA TYR A 57 -19.07 -5.06 -5.47
C TYR A 57 -18.41 -4.96 -6.84
N LYS A 58 -19.20 -4.78 -7.90
CA LYS A 58 -18.71 -4.55 -9.27
C LYS A 58 -18.73 -3.07 -9.66
N ASP A 59 -19.15 -2.17 -8.78
CA ASP A 59 -19.22 -0.73 -9.06
C ASP A 59 -17.84 -0.08 -8.85
N PRO A 60 -17.26 0.57 -9.88
CA PRO A 60 -16.00 1.29 -9.74
C PRO A 60 -16.01 2.39 -8.66
N ARG A 61 -17.15 3.02 -8.37
CA ARG A 61 -17.27 4.05 -7.32
C ARG A 61 -17.03 3.44 -5.94
N TYR A 62 -17.56 2.24 -5.71
CA TYR A 62 -17.39 1.51 -4.46
C TYR A 62 -15.95 1.04 -4.27
N LEU A 63 -15.32 0.50 -5.33
CA LEU A 63 -13.91 0.16 -5.28
C LEU A 63 -13.05 1.40 -4.99
N ASN A 64 -13.30 2.53 -5.66
CA ASN A 64 -12.54 3.76 -5.40
C ASN A 64 -12.68 4.25 -3.96
N LEU A 65 -13.87 4.13 -3.36
CA LEU A 65 -14.10 4.45 -1.95
C LEU A 65 -13.20 3.60 -1.03
N TRP A 66 -13.12 2.30 -1.27
CA TRP A 66 -12.22 1.41 -0.53
C TRP A 66 -10.75 1.76 -0.74
N LEU A 67 -10.32 2.02 -1.98
CA LEU A 67 -8.94 2.39 -2.27
C LEU A 67 -8.54 3.70 -1.56
N LYS A 68 -9.45 4.69 -1.54
CA LYS A 68 -9.24 5.94 -0.78
C LYS A 68 -9.15 5.68 0.71
N PHE A 69 -9.99 4.81 1.26
CA PHE A 69 -9.91 4.40 2.66
C PHE A 69 -8.56 3.75 2.99
N GLY A 70 -8.04 2.90 2.09
CA GLY A 70 -6.73 2.26 2.23
C GLY A 70 -5.56 3.24 2.36
N ASN A 71 -5.62 4.37 1.66
CA ASN A 71 -4.61 5.43 1.77
C ASN A 71 -4.60 6.12 3.14
N CYS A 72 -5.68 6.01 3.91
CA CYS A 72 -5.76 6.49 5.29
C CYS A 72 -5.30 5.44 6.32
N CYS A 73 -5.11 4.17 5.92
CA CYS A 73 -4.71 3.09 6.80
C CYS A 73 -3.18 2.99 6.94
N HIS A 74 -2.72 2.47 8.08
CA HIS A 74 -1.28 2.23 8.30
C HIS A 74 -0.73 1.11 7.40
N GLU A 75 -1.55 0.09 7.11
CA GLU A 75 -1.15 -1.09 6.35
C GLU A 75 -2.10 -1.32 5.16
N PRO A 76 -1.85 -0.69 3.99
CA PRO A 76 -2.75 -0.79 2.84
C PRO A 76 -2.80 -2.18 2.19
N LEU A 77 -1.83 -3.06 2.43
CA LEU A 77 -1.84 -4.42 1.88
C LEU A 77 -2.92 -5.32 2.49
N ASP A 78 -3.25 -5.10 3.78
CA ASP A 78 -4.30 -5.85 4.45
C ASP A 78 -5.67 -5.53 3.84
N LEU A 79 -5.87 -4.29 3.39
CA LEU A 79 -7.08 -3.89 2.68
C LEU A 79 -7.24 -4.67 1.37
N TYR A 80 -6.20 -4.78 0.55
CA TYR A 80 -6.31 -5.50 -0.72
C TYR A 80 -6.64 -6.98 -0.52
N SER A 81 -6.05 -7.59 0.50
CA SER A 81 -6.35 -8.98 0.89
C SER A 81 -7.81 -9.12 1.33
N TYR A 82 -8.33 -8.15 2.10
CA TYR A 82 -9.73 -8.09 2.47
C TYR A 82 -10.65 -7.96 1.26
N LEU A 83 -10.40 -7.00 0.36
CA LEU A 83 -11.20 -6.79 -0.86
C LEU A 83 -11.26 -8.06 -1.73
N ARG A 84 -10.12 -8.73 -1.90
CA ARG A 84 -10.07 -10.01 -2.61
C ARG A 84 -10.91 -11.09 -1.93
N SER A 85 -10.78 -11.25 -0.61
CA SER A 85 -11.53 -12.27 0.15
C SER A 85 -13.05 -12.06 0.13
N GLN A 86 -13.48 -10.80 0.07
CA GLN A 86 -14.89 -10.43 -0.02
C GLN A 86 -15.39 -10.37 -1.47
N GLU A 87 -14.53 -10.67 -2.45
CA GLU A 87 -14.84 -10.55 -3.89
C GLU A 87 -15.34 -9.13 -4.28
N ILE A 88 -14.81 -8.10 -3.62
CA ILE A 88 -15.10 -6.70 -3.90
C ILE A 88 -14.12 -6.21 -4.98
N GLY A 89 -14.67 -5.73 -6.10
CA GLY A 89 -13.89 -5.14 -7.19
C GLY A 89 -13.05 -6.15 -7.97
N THR A 90 -13.25 -7.45 -7.78
CA THR A 90 -12.44 -8.49 -8.43
C THR A 90 -12.69 -8.64 -9.92
N THR A 91 -13.76 -8.03 -10.44
CA THR A 91 -14.00 -7.89 -11.87
C THR A 91 -13.38 -6.61 -12.45
N LEU A 92 -12.78 -5.75 -11.63
CA LEU A 92 -12.27 -4.44 -12.04
C LEU A 92 -10.75 -4.46 -12.10
N ALA A 93 -10.20 -4.09 -13.25
CA ALA A 93 -8.76 -4.00 -13.49
C ALA A 93 -8.07 -3.07 -12.48
N LEU A 94 -8.78 -2.02 -12.03
CA LEU A 94 -8.26 -1.03 -11.09
C LEU A 94 -7.74 -1.68 -9.80
N LEU A 95 -8.43 -2.70 -9.26
CA LEU A 95 -8.02 -3.39 -8.03
C LEU A 95 -6.63 -4.02 -8.18
N TYR A 96 -6.43 -4.75 -9.27
CA TYR A 96 -5.19 -5.47 -9.54
C TYR A 96 -4.03 -4.52 -9.83
N ILE A 97 -4.30 -3.43 -10.57
CA ILE A 97 -3.31 -2.41 -10.89
C ILE A 97 -2.79 -1.75 -9.60
N THR A 98 -3.67 -1.21 -8.76
CA THR A 98 -3.24 -0.48 -7.56
C THR A 98 -2.64 -1.41 -6.51
N TRP A 99 -3.10 -2.65 -6.43
CA TRP A 99 -2.48 -3.65 -5.55
C TRP A 99 -1.07 -4.02 -6.00
N ALA A 100 -0.87 -4.29 -7.29
CA ALA A 100 0.46 -4.59 -7.82
C ALA A 100 1.42 -3.40 -7.67
N GLU A 101 0.95 -2.17 -7.88
CA GLU A 101 1.74 -0.95 -7.63
C GLU A 101 2.14 -0.81 -6.16
N ALA A 102 1.23 -1.09 -5.21
CA ALA A 102 1.54 -1.08 -3.79
C ALA A 102 2.58 -2.16 -3.39
N LEU A 103 2.55 -3.32 -4.04
CA LEU A 103 3.55 -4.38 -3.85
C LEU A 103 4.90 -4.02 -4.49
N GLU A 104 4.89 -3.40 -5.67
CA GLU A 104 6.07 -2.89 -6.36
C GLU A 104 6.79 -1.82 -5.52
N ALA A 105 6.04 -0.88 -4.93
CA ALA A 105 6.59 0.15 -4.05
C ALA A 105 7.31 -0.41 -2.81
N ARG A 106 6.99 -1.65 -2.40
CA ARG A 106 7.66 -2.37 -1.30
C ARG A 106 8.77 -3.30 -1.78
N GLY A 107 9.12 -3.27 -3.06
CA GLY A 107 10.14 -4.12 -3.68
C GLY A 107 9.70 -5.58 -3.89
N SER A 108 8.41 -5.89 -3.72
CA SER A 108 7.90 -7.26 -3.85
C SER A 108 7.44 -7.58 -5.28
N PHE A 109 8.37 -7.52 -6.23
CA PHE A 109 8.07 -7.66 -7.67
C PHE A 109 7.42 -9.01 -8.03
N LYS A 110 7.86 -10.11 -7.39
CA LYS A 110 7.28 -11.44 -7.63
C LYS A 110 5.80 -11.50 -7.25
N LYS A 111 5.41 -10.88 -6.13
CA LYS A 111 4.01 -10.83 -5.71
C LYS A 111 3.21 -9.91 -6.62
N ALA A 112 3.76 -8.76 -7.01
CA ALA A 112 3.11 -7.84 -7.94
C ALA A 112 2.78 -8.53 -9.28
N ASP A 113 3.71 -9.31 -9.84
CA ASP A 113 3.46 -10.06 -11.08
C ASP A 113 2.32 -11.09 -10.93
N LEU A 114 2.26 -11.82 -9.80
CA LEU A 114 1.18 -12.75 -9.52
C LEU A 114 -0.19 -12.06 -9.46
N ILE A 115 -0.27 -10.85 -8.90
CA ILE A 115 -1.51 -10.07 -8.85
C ILE A 115 -1.96 -9.64 -10.25
N PHE A 116 -1.03 -9.23 -11.12
CA PHE A 116 -1.36 -8.94 -12.52
C PHE A 116 -1.88 -10.19 -13.25
N GLN A 117 -1.19 -11.32 -13.10
CA GLN A 117 -1.60 -12.59 -13.71
C GLN A 117 -2.99 -13.02 -13.23
N GLU A 118 -3.29 -12.87 -11.94
CA GLU A 118 -4.61 -13.16 -11.38
C GLU A 118 -5.70 -12.27 -12.00
N GLY A 119 -5.46 -10.96 -12.10
CA GLY A 119 -6.40 -10.04 -12.73
C GLY A 119 -6.68 -10.39 -14.20
N LEU A 120 -5.66 -10.82 -14.94
CA LEU A 120 -5.79 -11.28 -16.32
C LEU A 120 -6.58 -12.58 -16.41
N GLN A 121 -6.32 -13.53 -15.52
CA GLN A 121 -7.06 -14.80 -15.44
C GLN A 121 -8.54 -14.57 -15.14
N ARG A 122 -8.85 -13.62 -14.25
CA ARG A 122 -10.21 -13.21 -13.91
C ARG A 122 -10.87 -12.30 -14.96
N LYS A 123 -10.14 -11.94 -16.03
CA LYS A 123 -10.59 -11.04 -17.10
C LYS A 123 -11.13 -9.70 -16.58
N ALA A 124 -10.41 -9.10 -15.63
CA ALA A 124 -10.84 -7.87 -15.00
C ALA A 124 -10.88 -6.70 -16.00
N GLU A 125 -11.94 -5.92 -15.98
CA GLU A 125 -12.20 -4.85 -16.96
C GLU A 125 -11.75 -3.47 -16.44
N PRO A 126 -11.18 -2.60 -17.29
CA PRO A 126 -10.84 -2.83 -18.70
C PRO A 126 -9.56 -3.67 -18.88
N LEU A 127 -9.66 -4.77 -19.63
CA LEU A 127 -8.56 -5.73 -19.81
C LEU A 127 -7.34 -5.09 -20.50
N ASP A 128 -7.57 -4.24 -21.50
CA ASP A 128 -6.51 -3.55 -22.23
C ASP A 128 -5.67 -2.67 -21.29
N LYS A 129 -6.35 -2.01 -20.35
CA LYS A 129 -5.69 -1.18 -19.34
C LYS A 129 -4.84 -2.05 -18.41
N LEU A 130 -5.38 -3.19 -17.96
CA LEU A 130 -4.65 -4.14 -17.12
C LEU A 130 -3.39 -4.66 -17.82
N GLN A 131 -3.51 -5.12 -19.07
CA GLN A 131 -2.38 -5.61 -19.87
C GLN A 131 -1.34 -4.52 -20.12
N SER A 132 -1.78 -3.28 -20.37
CA SER A 132 -0.87 -2.14 -20.55
C SER A 132 -0.07 -1.87 -19.27
N HIS A 133 -0.72 -1.82 -18.11
CA HIS A 133 -0.03 -1.63 -16.82
C HIS A 133 0.91 -2.80 -16.51
N HIS A 134 0.52 -4.04 -16.80
CA HIS A 134 1.38 -5.21 -16.61
C HIS A 134 2.65 -5.15 -17.46
N ARG A 135 2.52 -4.78 -18.74
CA ARG A 135 3.69 -4.56 -19.63
C ARG A 135 4.60 -3.44 -19.13
N GLN A 136 4.03 -2.34 -18.65
CA GLN A 136 4.81 -1.23 -18.09
C GLN A 136 5.55 -1.64 -16.82
N PHE A 137 4.89 -2.40 -15.93
CA PHE A 137 5.50 -2.99 -14.74
C PHE A 137 6.69 -3.88 -15.11
N GLN A 138 6.51 -4.82 -16.05
CA GLN A 138 7.57 -5.71 -16.51
C GLN A 138 8.78 -4.93 -17.07
N ALA A 139 8.52 -3.86 -17.84
CA ALA A 139 9.57 -2.99 -18.36
C ALA A 139 10.33 -2.22 -17.26
N ARG A 140 9.65 -1.80 -16.17
CA ARG A 140 10.31 -1.16 -15.02
C ARG A 140 11.19 -2.16 -14.27
N VAL A 141 10.68 -3.35 -13.99
CA VAL A 141 11.41 -4.40 -13.26
C VAL A 141 12.62 -4.88 -14.05
N SER A 142 12.50 -5.09 -15.36
CA SER A 142 13.64 -5.49 -16.20
C SER A 142 14.74 -4.43 -16.23
N ARG A 143 14.38 -3.16 -16.35
CA ARG A 143 15.33 -2.04 -16.28
C ARG A 143 16.05 -2.01 -14.94
N GLN A 144 15.33 -2.16 -13.82
CA GLN A 144 15.94 -2.18 -12.49
C GLN A 144 16.91 -3.37 -12.32
N ALA A 145 16.55 -4.55 -12.85
CA ALA A 145 17.43 -5.71 -12.81
C ALA A 145 18.71 -5.53 -13.63
N LEU A 146 18.63 -4.87 -14.79
CA LEU A 146 19.81 -4.55 -15.61
C LEU A 146 20.74 -3.54 -14.91
N LEU A 147 20.19 -2.47 -14.35
CA LEU A 147 20.98 -1.48 -13.60
C LEU A 147 21.69 -2.12 -12.39
N ALA A 148 21.00 -3.01 -11.67
CA ALA A 148 21.59 -3.73 -10.54
C ALA A 148 22.74 -4.68 -10.95
N LEU A 149 22.75 -5.18 -12.18
CA LEU A 149 23.85 -5.97 -12.72
C LEU A 149 25.04 -5.10 -13.14
N GLU A 150 24.79 -3.92 -13.71
CA GLU A 150 25.82 -2.95 -14.09
C GLU A 150 26.55 -2.35 -12.88
N GLU A 151 25.87 -2.21 -11.74
CA GLU A 151 26.46 -1.75 -10.48
C GLU A 151 27.21 -2.85 -9.69
N SER A 152 27.25 -4.09 -10.18
CA SER A 152 28.07 -5.15 -9.57
C SER A 152 29.49 -5.10 -10.14
N PRO A 153 30.50 -4.60 -9.39
CA PRO A 153 31.85 -4.47 -9.92
C PRO A 153 32.56 -5.80 -9.71
N ASP A 154 32.51 -6.68 -10.71
CA ASP A 154 33.58 -7.66 -10.87
C ASP A 154 34.46 -7.23 -12.05
N GLY A 155 35.36 -6.29 -11.72
CA GLY A 155 36.33 -5.69 -12.63
C GLY A 155 37.48 -5.12 -11.82
N LYS A 156 38.53 -5.91 -11.64
CA LYS A 156 39.83 -5.49 -11.12
C LYS A 156 40.29 -4.20 -11.81
N ASP A 157 40.87 -3.32 -10.98
CA ASP A 157 41.78 -2.21 -11.30
C ASP A 157 41.17 -0.79 -11.40
N THR A 158 41.05 -0.14 -10.24
CA THR A 158 41.46 1.26 -10.08
C THR A 158 42.00 1.45 -8.67
N GLY A 159 43.31 1.66 -8.54
CA GLY A 159 44.02 1.82 -7.27
C GLY A 159 43.64 3.08 -6.49
N LEU A 160 42.61 2.99 -5.66
CA LEU A 160 42.33 3.91 -4.56
C LEU A 160 42.06 3.09 -3.30
N LEU A 161 42.74 3.47 -2.21
CA LEU A 161 42.65 2.84 -0.90
C LEU A 161 41.23 2.93 -0.34
N GLU A 162 40.39 1.94 -0.62
CA GLU A 162 39.16 1.71 0.13
C GLU A 162 39.52 1.22 1.53
N ILE A 163 39.43 2.13 2.51
CA ILE A 163 39.29 1.75 3.91
C ILE A 163 37.90 1.11 4.02
N ALA A 164 37.84 -0.23 3.90
CA ALA A 164 36.61 -0.98 4.08
C ALA A 164 35.98 -0.60 5.43
N GLU A 165 34.83 0.07 5.40
CA GLU A 165 34.09 0.39 6.62
C GLU A 165 33.70 -0.90 7.35
N PRO A 166 33.87 -0.98 8.68
CA PRO A 166 33.55 -2.17 9.43
C PRO A 166 32.04 -2.45 9.37
N GLN A 167 31.65 -3.48 8.63
CA GLN A 167 30.27 -3.94 8.60
C GLN A 167 29.86 -4.52 9.96
N ARG A 168 28.67 -4.14 10.44
CA ARG A 168 28.12 -4.65 11.70
C ARG A 168 27.81 -6.13 11.57
N THR A 169 28.50 -6.95 12.34
CA THR A 169 28.20 -8.37 12.49
C THR A 169 26.99 -8.54 13.42
N SER A 170 25.88 -9.04 12.87
CA SER A 170 24.69 -9.35 13.66
C SER A 170 25.02 -10.43 14.70
N LEU A 171 24.70 -10.17 15.97
CA LEU A 171 24.91 -11.11 17.09
C LEU A 171 26.38 -11.50 17.34
N ALA A 172 27.35 -10.62 17.05
CA ALA A 172 28.74 -10.90 17.40
C ALA A 172 28.99 -10.92 18.91
N ASP A 173 29.74 -11.92 19.36
CA ASP A 173 30.19 -12.03 20.74
C ASP A 173 31.15 -10.88 21.11
N LEU A 174 30.85 -10.20 22.22
CA LEU A 174 31.74 -9.17 22.78
C LEU A 174 33.02 -9.82 23.31
N LYS A 175 34.12 -9.68 22.56
CA LYS A 175 35.44 -10.12 23.01
C LYS A 175 36.01 -9.16 24.06
N GLY A 176 35.93 -9.57 25.32
CA GLY A 176 36.56 -8.86 26.43
C GLY A 176 38.09 -8.84 26.32
N ARG A 177 38.72 -7.66 26.41
CA ARG A 177 40.17 -7.55 26.63
C ARG A 177 40.48 -7.72 28.12
N GLY A 178 41.13 -8.83 28.51
CA GLY A 178 41.77 -9.02 29.83
C GLY A 178 41.34 -10.27 30.61
N LYS A 179 42.12 -10.64 31.65
CA LYS A 179 41.92 -11.84 32.50
C LYS A 179 40.78 -11.73 33.53
N LYS A 180 39.72 -10.98 33.26
CA LYS A 180 38.55 -10.88 34.15
C LYS A 180 37.29 -11.25 33.37
N LYS A 181 36.43 -12.10 33.95
CA LYS A 181 35.12 -12.44 33.39
C LYS A 181 34.37 -11.15 33.07
N VAL A 182 34.21 -10.84 31.79
CA VAL A 182 33.52 -9.63 31.33
C VAL A 182 32.03 -9.85 31.53
N ARG A 183 31.44 -9.07 32.44
CA ARG A 183 29.98 -8.97 32.58
C ARG A 183 29.54 -7.80 31.70
N ALA A 184 28.61 -8.02 30.78
CA ALA A 184 28.09 -6.96 29.93
C ALA A 184 27.54 -5.81 30.80
N PRO A 185 27.76 -4.53 30.43
CA PRO A 185 27.18 -3.42 31.15
C PRO A 185 25.65 -3.49 31.04
N ILE A 186 24.96 -3.50 32.19
CA ILE A 186 23.50 -3.40 32.22
C ILE A 186 23.16 -1.91 32.05
N SER A 187 22.98 -1.48 30.81
CA SER A 187 22.34 -0.18 30.52
C SER A 187 20.86 -0.46 30.28
N ARG A 188 20.04 -0.29 31.34
CA ARG A 188 18.59 -0.25 31.19
C ARG A 188 18.23 1.15 30.72
N VAL A 189 18.01 1.33 29.43
CA VAL A 189 17.27 2.49 28.92
C VAL A 189 15.81 2.09 28.90
N GLY A 190 15.11 2.43 29.99
CA GLY A 190 13.67 2.32 30.11
C GLY A 190 13.26 3.23 31.25
N ASP A 191 12.54 4.30 30.92
CA ASP A 191 11.99 5.20 31.93
C ASP A 191 11.12 4.41 32.91
N ALA A 192 11.31 4.69 34.19
CA ALA A 192 10.41 4.24 35.22
C ALA A 192 9.05 4.89 34.96
N VAL A 193 8.11 4.11 34.43
CA VAL A 193 6.69 4.46 34.47
C VAL A 193 6.32 4.61 35.95
N LYS A 194 6.02 5.84 36.36
CA LYS A 194 5.42 6.16 37.66
C LYS A 194 3.92 5.92 37.62
#